data_AF-A0A0C4DST9-F1
#
_entry.id   AF-A0A0C4DST9-F1
#
_cell.length_a   1.000
_cell.length_b   1.000
_cell.length_c   1.000
_cell.angle_alpha   90.00
_cell.angle_beta   90.00
_cell.angle_gamma   90.00
#
_symmetry.space_group_name_H-M   'P 1'
#
loop_
_entity.id
_entity.type
_entity.pdbx_description
1 polymer ?
#
loop_
_entity_poly.entity_id
_entity_poly.type
_entity_poly.pdbx_seq_one_letter_code
_entity_poly.pdbx_strand_id
1 'polypeptide(L)'
;MTARGPLCQPTDLGGTHPGEDVETRVLAKLRGHTLRVPDPLPLYASVPFRFNRHYPRLGRKVDEILAGLELNPKSLRKAKIIDVAYLTCAQFPLADWDALLVFAHYTIWIFLWDDETDQELSSRRPSGTQADNPTSATAAAAPTIATDMNLGDVYRAHSLIYIGHQLGLHDADDDGQGRCDCRDVLGTDAEGQLVPPTSVSGVFAFVGPQLRARCDGGEIGRFWEQIRKYMAATAVEQEIRLGGRFPSFDEFFRMRCHSVGVLVHTSLAVMRFGCAATVSMSNLDESIQEQLNIMQDGINQNLSVMNDIFSLKKELSEGTLLSLIPLAVAESDISGQQGVVAAMAGVVAQFEETTRAVVKAGAAVRHEIQSQKQPPGHAESAEAYTSCLELLLHGSVNWTLKTERYGVGEFMQDDGSLAIVL
;
A
#
# COMPACT_ATOMS: atom_id res chain seq x y z
N MET A 1 -13.85 31.69 -4.16
CA MET A 1 -15.25 31.21 -4.15
C MET A 1 -15.34 30.07 -5.14
N THR A 2 -15.16 28.85 -4.65
CA THR A 2 -15.26 27.60 -5.41
C THR A 2 -16.34 26.75 -4.76
N ALA A 3 -17.34 26.39 -5.57
CA ALA A 3 -18.55 25.73 -5.12
C ALA A 3 -18.27 24.29 -4.67
N ARG A 4 -18.49 24.01 -3.39
CA ARG A 4 -18.63 22.66 -2.85
C ARG A 4 -20.01 22.14 -3.29
N GLY A 5 -20.04 21.05 -4.06
CA GLY A 5 -21.28 20.30 -4.33
C GLY A 5 -21.83 19.68 -3.04
N PRO A 6 -23.15 19.42 -2.95
CA PRO A 6 -23.79 19.08 -1.69
C PRO A 6 -23.44 17.63 -1.29
N LEU A 7 -22.64 17.50 -0.22
CA LEU A 7 -22.50 16.25 0.53
C LEU A 7 -23.87 15.92 1.13
N CYS A 8 -24.42 14.79 0.73
CA CYS A 8 -25.71 14.26 1.19
C CYS A 8 -25.71 14.14 2.72
N GLN A 9 -26.80 14.56 3.38
CA GLN A 9 -26.90 14.52 4.83
C GLN A 9 -27.05 13.07 5.35
N PRO A 10 -26.49 12.73 6.51
CA PRO A 10 -26.63 11.40 7.09
C PRO A 10 -28.04 11.24 7.67
N THR A 11 -28.77 10.22 7.22
CA THR A 11 -29.94 9.70 7.93
C THR A 11 -29.49 8.75 9.02
N ASP A 12 -29.86 9.09 10.24
CA ASP A 12 -29.71 8.30 11.46
C ASP A 12 -30.41 6.94 11.31
N LEU A 13 -29.65 5.85 11.41
CA LEU A 13 -30.19 4.49 11.52
C LEU A 13 -29.61 3.83 12.76
N GLY A 14 -30.43 3.86 13.82
CA GLY A 14 -30.16 3.19 15.08
C GLY A 14 -30.16 1.66 14.96
N GLY A 15 -29.17 1.07 15.64
CA GLY A 15 -29.22 -0.18 16.40
C GLY A 15 -30.00 -1.37 15.83
N THR A 16 -29.28 -2.30 15.20
CA THR A 16 -29.34 -3.76 15.40
C THR A 16 -28.02 -4.34 14.86
N HIS A 17 -27.44 -5.38 15.45
CA HIS A 17 -26.20 -6.00 14.94
C HIS A 17 -26.40 -6.48 13.48
N PRO A 18 -25.78 -5.85 12.45
CA PRO A 18 -26.22 -6.01 11.05
C PRO A 18 -25.16 -6.58 10.08
N GLY A 19 -24.04 -7.09 10.59
CA GLY A 19 -22.87 -7.49 9.78
C GLY A 19 -23.11 -8.61 8.76
N GLU A 20 -23.52 -9.79 9.24
CA GLU A 20 -23.63 -11.01 8.43
C GLU A 20 -24.69 -10.93 7.30
N ASP A 21 -25.79 -10.16 7.49
CA ASP A 21 -26.84 -10.02 6.48
C ASP A 21 -26.38 -9.14 5.30
N VAL A 22 -25.69 -8.04 5.58
CA VAL A 22 -25.23 -7.10 4.54
C VAL A 22 -24.16 -7.76 3.67
N GLU A 23 -23.17 -8.40 4.28
CA GLU A 23 -22.07 -9.06 3.56
C GLU A 23 -22.59 -10.17 2.63
N THR A 24 -23.46 -11.04 3.15
CA THR A 24 -24.06 -12.14 2.38
C THR A 24 -24.89 -11.60 1.22
N ARG A 25 -25.64 -10.52 1.43
CA ARG A 25 -26.46 -9.88 0.38
C ARG A 25 -25.59 -9.23 -0.69
N VAL A 26 -24.51 -8.55 -0.32
CA VAL A 26 -23.57 -7.91 -1.27
C VAL A 26 -22.88 -8.98 -2.12
N LEU A 27 -22.37 -10.04 -1.50
CA LEU A 27 -21.78 -11.19 -2.20
C LEU A 27 -22.76 -11.82 -3.19
N ALA A 28 -24.01 -12.04 -2.77
CA ALA A 28 -25.04 -12.59 -3.64
C ALA A 28 -25.38 -11.65 -4.81
N LYS A 29 -25.37 -10.34 -4.60
CA LYS A 29 -25.59 -9.34 -5.65
C LYS A 29 -24.43 -9.28 -6.65
N LEU A 30 -23.19 -9.44 -6.21
CA LEU A 30 -22.01 -9.37 -7.09
C LEU A 30 -21.81 -10.64 -7.92
N ARG A 31 -22.12 -11.81 -7.35
CA ARG A 31 -21.89 -13.11 -8.00
C ARG A 31 -22.53 -13.19 -9.39
N GLY A 32 -21.74 -13.64 -10.37
CA GLY A 32 -22.18 -13.84 -11.74
C GLY A 32 -22.22 -12.56 -12.58
N HIS A 33 -21.87 -11.40 -12.01
CA HIS A 33 -21.63 -10.20 -12.79
C HIS A 33 -20.22 -10.21 -13.41
N THR A 34 -20.05 -9.42 -14.46
CA THR A 34 -18.76 -9.18 -15.08
C THR A 34 -18.38 -7.71 -14.88
N LEU A 35 -17.29 -7.47 -14.16
CA LEU A 35 -16.67 -6.17 -14.04
C LEU A 35 -15.93 -5.86 -15.35
N ARG A 36 -16.35 -4.81 -16.05
CA ARG A 36 -15.76 -4.38 -17.32
C ARG A 36 -14.85 -3.19 -17.08
N VAL A 37 -13.59 -3.33 -17.45
CA VAL A 37 -12.58 -2.27 -17.35
C VAL A 37 -12.06 -2.00 -18.76
N PRO A 38 -12.19 -0.77 -19.31
CA PRO A 38 -11.55 -0.42 -20.58
C PRO A 38 -10.03 -0.62 -20.53
N ASP A 39 -9.35 -0.67 -21.68
CA ASP A 39 -7.89 -0.68 -21.71
C ASP A 39 -7.37 0.54 -20.95
N PRO A 40 -6.64 0.35 -19.82
CA PRO A 40 -6.16 1.47 -19.03
C PRO A 40 -4.96 2.16 -19.68
N LEU A 41 -4.19 1.48 -20.53
CA LEU A 41 -2.90 1.98 -21.05
C LEU A 41 -3.01 3.28 -21.87
N PRO A 42 -4.05 3.51 -22.69
CA PRO A 42 -4.27 4.79 -23.36
C PRO A 42 -4.33 6.01 -22.44
N LEU A 43 -4.76 5.85 -21.18
CA LEU A 43 -4.77 6.95 -20.20
C LEU A 43 -3.35 7.42 -19.84
N TYR A 44 -2.35 6.58 -20.05
CA TYR A 44 -0.94 6.81 -19.77
C TYR A 44 -0.14 7.21 -21.01
N ALA A 45 -0.78 7.49 -22.16
CA ALA A 45 -0.08 7.68 -23.43
C ALA A 45 1.00 8.79 -23.40
N SER A 46 0.83 9.82 -22.57
CA SER A 46 1.82 10.90 -22.37
C SER A 46 2.83 10.61 -21.27
N VAL A 47 2.65 9.54 -20.51
CA VAL A 47 3.54 9.11 -19.43
C VAL A 47 4.42 7.97 -19.92
N PRO A 48 5.75 8.12 -19.96
CA PRO A 48 6.62 7.06 -20.48
C PRO A 48 6.52 5.82 -19.59
N PHE A 49 6.38 4.63 -20.20
CA PHE A 49 6.71 3.39 -19.51
C PHE A 49 8.22 3.17 -19.57
N ARG A 50 8.83 2.87 -18.43
CA ARG A 50 10.22 2.42 -18.36
C ARG A 50 10.29 1.21 -17.44
N PHE A 51 11.34 0.41 -17.61
CA PHE A 51 11.54 -0.78 -16.81
C PHE A 51 13.02 -0.94 -16.46
N ASN A 52 13.31 -1.25 -15.19
CA ASN A 52 14.68 -1.32 -14.72
C ASN A 52 15.42 -2.52 -15.35
N ARG A 53 16.61 -2.27 -15.92
CA ARG A 53 17.48 -3.30 -16.51
C ARG A 53 17.94 -4.38 -15.53
N HIS A 54 17.86 -4.11 -14.22
CA HIS A 54 18.32 -5.02 -13.18
C HIS A 54 17.31 -6.12 -12.82
N TYR A 55 16.13 -6.17 -13.44
CA TYR A 55 15.08 -7.15 -13.13
C TYR A 55 15.56 -8.61 -13.00
N PRO A 56 16.35 -9.19 -13.93
CA PRO A 56 16.82 -10.57 -13.77
C PRO A 56 17.70 -10.78 -12.54
N ARG A 57 18.49 -9.77 -12.15
CA ARG A 57 19.34 -9.80 -10.96
C ARG A 57 18.50 -9.59 -9.70
N LEU A 58 17.53 -8.68 -9.75
CA LEU A 58 16.65 -8.39 -8.63
C LEU A 58 15.73 -9.57 -8.32
N GLY A 59 15.18 -10.25 -9.33
CA GLY A 59 14.33 -11.44 -9.15
C GLY A 59 15.01 -12.52 -8.32
N ARG A 60 16.25 -12.88 -8.67
CA ARG A 60 17.04 -13.83 -7.86
C ARG A 60 17.26 -13.32 -6.44
N LYS A 61 17.50 -12.02 -6.27
CA LYS A 61 17.75 -11.47 -4.95
C LYS A 61 16.49 -11.44 -4.07
N VAL A 62 15.34 -11.14 -4.66
CA VAL A 62 14.02 -11.22 -4.00
C VAL A 62 13.74 -12.66 -3.58
N ASP A 63 13.99 -13.65 -4.44
CA ASP A 63 13.86 -15.07 -4.09
C ASP A 63 14.75 -15.46 -2.89
N GLU A 64 16.00 -14.99 -2.87
CA GLU A 64 16.91 -15.21 -1.74
C GLU A 64 16.38 -14.58 -0.44
N ILE A 65 15.88 -13.34 -0.51
CA ILE A 65 15.32 -12.65 0.66
C ILE A 65 14.11 -13.42 1.18
N LEU A 66 13.16 -13.77 0.31
CA LEU A 66 11.95 -14.52 0.68
C LEU A 66 12.28 -15.89 1.28
N ALA A 67 13.31 -16.57 0.77
CA ALA A 67 13.77 -17.86 1.33
C ALA A 67 14.43 -17.73 2.70
N GLY A 68 14.93 -16.55 3.07
CA GLY A 68 15.47 -16.24 4.39
C GLY A 68 14.42 -15.84 5.42
N LEU A 69 13.17 -15.61 5.01
CA LEU A 69 12.07 -15.28 5.92
C LEU A 69 11.45 -16.56 6.51
N GLU A 70 10.97 -16.49 7.75
CA GLU A 70 10.31 -17.60 8.45
C GLU A 70 8.85 -17.76 8.01
N LEU A 71 8.61 -17.91 6.70
CA LEU A 71 7.27 -18.07 6.12
C LEU A 71 6.88 -19.54 6.01
N ASN A 72 5.60 -19.84 6.26
CA ASN A 72 5.09 -21.17 5.93
C ASN A 72 5.06 -21.38 4.38
N PRO A 73 5.04 -22.64 3.88
CA PRO A 73 5.13 -22.89 2.44
C PRO A 73 3.99 -22.28 1.60
N LYS A 74 2.79 -22.08 2.16
CA LYS A 74 1.66 -21.44 1.47
C LYS A 74 1.94 -19.94 1.33
N SER A 75 2.35 -19.29 2.42
CA SER A 75 2.75 -17.88 2.46
C SER A 75 3.91 -17.58 1.51
N LEU A 76 4.94 -18.44 1.48
CA LEU A 76 6.07 -18.26 0.56
C LEU A 76 5.63 -18.32 -0.91
N ARG A 77 4.72 -19.24 -1.27
CA ARG A 77 4.16 -19.29 -2.63
C ARG A 77 3.34 -18.02 -2.94
N LYS A 78 2.51 -17.57 -2.00
CA LYS A 78 1.76 -16.31 -2.12
C LYS A 78 2.70 -15.11 -2.30
N ALA A 79 3.79 -15.04 -1.56
CA ALA A 79 4.79 -13.98 -1.67
C ALA A 79 5.47 -13.95 -3.04
N LYS A 80 5.75 -15.12 -3.62
CA LYS A 80 6.38 -15.23 -4.95
C LYS A 80 5.48 -14.76 -6.09
N ILE A 81 4.18 -15.08 -6.05
CA ILE A 81 3.25 -14.64 -7.10
C ILE A 81 2.97 -13.13 -7.10
N ILE A 82 3.38 -12.40 -6.05
CA ILE A 82 3.38 -10.94 -6.05
C ILE A 82 4.32 -10.42 -7.14
N ASP A 83 5.42 -11.11 -7.44
CA ASP A 83 6.51 -10.61 -8.30
C ASP A 83 6.97 -9.20 -7.88
N VAL A 84 7.45 -9.11 -6.63
CA VAL A 84 7.99 -7.86 -6.08
C VAL A 84 9.11 -7.30 -6.95
N ALA A 85 9.94 -8.17 -7.54
CA ALA A 85 11.02 -7.72 -8.41
C ALA A 85 10.49 -6.95 -9.63
N TYR A 86 9.41 -7.43 -10.26
CA TYR A 86 8.79 -6.72 -11.38
C TYR A 86 8.20 -5.40 -10.93
N LEU A 87 7.41 -5.41 -9.84
CA LEU A 87 6.80 -4.21 -9.30
C LEU A 87 7.84 -3.12 -9.02
N THR A 88 8.90 -3.47 -8.28
CA THR A 88 9.98 -2.54 -7.96
C THR A 88 10.70 -2.07 -9.23
N CYS A 89 10.96 -2.94 -10.21
CA CYS A 89 11.61 -2.54 -11.46
C CYS A 89 10.73 -1.65 -12.36
N ALA A 90 9.41 -1.79 -12.27
CA ALA A 90 8.45 -0.99 -13.00
C ALA A 90 8.22 0.38 -12.34
N GLN A 91 8.14 0.43 -11.00
CA GLN A 91 7.94 1.67 -10.25
C GLN A 91 9.21 2.52 -10.15
N PHE A 92 10.40 1.88 -10.11
CA PHE A 92 11.69 2.57 -9.95
C PHE A 92 12.64 2.26 -11.12
N PRO A 93 12.25 2.58 -12.36
CA PRO A 93 12.99 2.15 -13.54
C PRO A 93 14.33 2.87 -13.72
N LEU A 94 14.52 4.00 -13.02
CA LEU A 94 15.74 4.80 -13.06
C LEU A 94 16.68 4.56 -11.86
N ALA A 95 16.23 3.82 -10.84
CA ALA A 95 17.02 3.54 -9.66
C ALA A 95 18.28 2.73 -10.03
N ASP A 96 19.40 3.08 -9.42
CA ASP A 96 20.59 2.24 -9.46
C ASP A 96 20.39 0.95 -8.63
N TRP A 97 21.38 0.07 -8.66
CA TRP A 97 21.25 -1.21 -7.97
C TRP A 97 21.04 -1.09 -6.46
N ASP A 98 21.71 -0.13 -5.81
CA ASP A 98 21.65 0.00 -4.36
C ASP A 98 20.28 0.53 -3.91
N ALA A 99 19.78 1.55 -4.61
CA ALA A 99 18.43 2.08 -4.39
C ALA A 99 17.35 1.04 -4.69
N LEU A 100 17.46 0.36 -5.83
CA LEU A 100 16.51 -0.66 -6.23
C LEU A 100 16.45 -1.83 -5.23
N LEU A 101 17.58 -2.21 -4.64
CA LEU A 101 17.62 -3.27 -3.64
C LEU A 101 16.91 -2.84 -2.34
N VAL A 102 17.09 -1.61 -1.89
CA VAL A 102 16.37 -1.08 -0.72
C VAL A 102 14.87 -1.02 -0.99
N PHE A 103 14.46 -0.52 -2.18
CA PHE A 103 13.06 -0.48 -2.56
C PHE A 103 12.44 -1.87 -2.61
N ALA A 104 13.15 -2.89 -3.11
CA ALA A 104 12.66 -4.26 -3.09
C ALA A 104 12.47 -4.82 -1.67
N HIS A 105 13.40 -4.57 -0.74
CA HIS A 105 13.22 -5.00 0.66
C HIS A 105 12.00 -4.33 1.30
N TYR A 106 11.82 -3.04 1.05
CA TYR A 106 10.64 -2.33 1.51
C TYR A 106 9.34 -2.85 0.85
N THR A 107 9.34 -3.10 -0.46
CA THR A 107 8.16 -3.66 -1.15
C THR A 107 7.87 -5.08 -0.66
N ILE A 108 8.87 -5.90 -0.32
CA ILE A 108 8.65 -7.18 0.38
C ILE A 108 7.97 -6.94 1.73
N TRP A 109 8.51 -6.01 2.53
CA TRP A 109 7.98 -5.69 3.85
C TRP A 109 6.51 -5.30 3.78
N ILE A 110 6.13 -4.32 2.96
CA ILE A 110 4.77 -3.79 2.98
C ILE A 110 3.74 -4.87 2.63
N PHE A 111 3.99 -5.72 1.62
CA PHE A 111 3.04 -6.81 1.30
C PHE A 111 2.95 -7.88 2.39
N LEU A 112 4.09 -8.26 2.98
CA LEU A 112 4.10 -9.35 3.96
C LEU A 112 3.70 -8.87 5.36
N TRP A 113 3.99 -7.63 5.71
CA TRP A 113 3.58 -7.04 6.97
C TRP A 113 2.05 -6.85 7.00
N ASP A 114 1.48 -6.40 5.87
CA ASP A 114 0.03 -6.31 5.65
C ASP A 114 -0.64 -7.68 5.79
N ASP A 115 -0.09 -8.69 5.10
CA ASP A 115 -0.58 -10.05 5.21
C ASP A 115 -0.43 -10.60 6.64
N GLU A 116 0.48 -10.12 7.52
CA GLU A 116 0.57 -10.57 8.93
C GLU A 116 -0.57 -10.00 9.79
N THR A 117 -1.08 -8.82 9.42
CA THR A 117 -2.25 -8.20 10.06
C THR A 117 -3.58 -8.65 9.47
N ASP A 118 -3.57 -9.19 8.25
CA ASP A 118 -4.79 -9.64 7.55
C ASP A 118 -4.96 -11.15 7.46
N GLN A 119 -3.86 -11.89 7.46
CA GLN A 119 -3.81 -13.33 7.24
C GLN A 119 -2.80 -14.00 8.19
N GLU A 120 -2.91 -15.32 8.38
CA GLU A 120 -1.93 -16.07 9.17
C GLU A 120 -0.71 -16.43 8.29
N LEU A 121 0.43 -15.76 8.51
CA LEU A 121 1.66 -15.98 7.72
C LEU A 121 2.69 -16.94 8.36
N SER A 122 2.79 -16.98 9.69
CA SER A 122 3.84 -17.73 10.39
C SER A 122 3.42 -19.16 10.73
N SER A 123 4.40 -20.06 10.85
CA SER A 123 4.19 -21.41 11.40
C SER A 123 4.44 -21.48 12.92
N ARG A 124 4.86 -20.37 13.53
CA ARG A 124 5.36 -20.31 14.91
C ARG A 124 4.38 -19.52 15.77
N ARG A 125 3.89 -20.17 16.82
CA ARG A 125 3.04 -19.55 17.86
C ARG A 125 3.76 -18.34 18.47
N PRO A 126 3.06 -17.25 18.82
CA PRO A 126 3.63 -16.19 19.63
C PRO A 126 4.31 -16.80 20.87
N SER A 127 5.57 -16.44 21.11
CA SER A 127 6.29 -16.84 22.32
C SER A 127 5.58 -16.24 23.53
N GLY A 128 4.82 -17.08 24.24
CA GLY A 128 4.07 -16.68 25.43
C GLY A 128 3.05 -17.70 25.96
N THR A 129 2.66 -18.71 25.18
CA THR A 129 1.74 -19.77 25.65
C THR A 129 2.43 -21.14 25.66
N GLN A 130 2.93 -21.52 26.82
CA GLN A 130 3.33 -22.88 27.14
C GLN A 130 2.05 -23.72 27.25
N ALA A 131 1.82 -24.64 26.33
CA ALA A 131 0.72 -25.60 26.42
C ALA A 131 1.29 -27.01 26.39
N ASP A 132 1.29 -27.63 27.57
CA ASP A 132 1.42 -29.06 27.77
C ASP A 132 0.19 -29.81 27.23
N ASN A 133 0.46 -31.02 26.73
CA ASN A 133 -0.45 -32.12 26.38
C ASN A 133 -1.36 -32.04 25.13
N PRO A 134 -1.20 -32.97 24.16
CA PRO A 134 -2.07 -33.11 23.00
C PRO A 134 -3.10 -34.24 23.21
N THR A 135 -4.21 -33.95 23.88
CA THR A 135 -5.40 -34.82 23.84
C THR A 135 -6.69 -34.04 24.07
N SER A 136 -7.21 -33.38 23.02
CA SER A 136 -8.65 -33.20 22.84
C SER A 136 -8.96 -32.75 21.40
N ALA A 137 -9.98 -33.37 20.81
CA ALA A 137 -10.63 -32.86 19.61
C ALA A 137 -11.32 -31.51 19.95
N THR A 138 -11.34 -30.61 18.97
CA THR A 138 -11.90 -29.23 19.00
C THR A 138 -11.22 -28.24 19.95
N ALA A 139 -9.89 -28.10 19.89
CA ALA A 139 -9.24 -26.88 20.33
C ALA A 139 -9.46 -25.79 19.25
N ALA A 140 -10.17 -24.71 19.58
CA ALA A 140 -10.21 -23.52 18.73
C ALA A 140 -8.78 -23.08 18.40
N ALA A 141 -8.53 -22.67 17.15
CA ALA A 141 -7.22 -22.17 16.75
C ALA A 141 -6.80 -21.03 17.71
N ALA A 142 -5.53 -21.04 18.14
CA ALA A 142 -5.02 -19.98 18.99
C ALA A 142 -5.11 -18.62 18.26
N PRO A 143 -5.36 -17.51 18.97
CA PRO A 143 -5.40 -16.19 18.34
C PRO A 143 -4.07 -15.88 17.67
N THR A 144 -4.16 -15.31 16.47
CA THR A 144 -3.05 -14.83 15.65
C THR A 144 -3.06 -13.30 15.61
N ILE A 145 -1.99 -12.69 15.08
CA ILE A 145 -1.92 -11.24 14.83
C ILE A 145 -3.12 -10.79 13.99
N ALA A 146 -3.54 -11.57 13.00
CA ALA A 146 -4.63 -11.23 12.11
C ALA A 146 -6.03 -11.39 12.73
N THR A 147 -6.20 -12.29 13.70
CA THR A 147 -7.51 -12.64 14.29
C THR A 147 -7.77 -12.01 15.65
N ASP A 148 -6.78 -11.34 16.25
CA ASP A 148 -6.87 -10.73 17.58
C ASP A 148 -6.34 -9.30 17.55
N MET A 149 -7.22 -8.35 17.90
CA MET A 149 -6.90 -6.92 17.82
C MET A 149 -5.77 -6.51 18.76
N ASN A 150 -5.69 -7.11 19.96
CA ASN A 150 -4.64 -6.78 20.93
C ASN A 150 -3.29 -7.29 20.43
N LEU A 151 -3.23 -8.49 19.87
CA LEU A 151 -2.00 -9.00 19.24
C LEU A 151 -1.58 -8.14 18.04
N GLY A 152 -2.56 -7.70 17.23
CA GLY A 152 -2.34 -6.74 16.14
C GLY A 152 -1.72 -5.44 16.62
N ASP A 153 -2.26 -4.84 17.70
CA ASP A 153 -1.78 -3.57 18.23
C ASP A 153 -0.38 -3.66 18.84
N VAL A 154 -0.11 -4.75 19.57
CA VAL A 154 1.25 -5.04 20.06
C VAL A 154 2.21 -5.20 18.89
N TYR A 155 1.81 -5.93 17.84
CA TYR A 155 2.64 -6.11 16.64
C TYR A 155 2.95 -4.78 15.94
N ARG A 156 1.96 -3.90 15.76
CA ARG A 156 2.14 -2.55 15.20
C ARG A 156 3.07 -1.71 16.05
N ALA A 157 2.84 -1.65 17.37
CA ALA A 157 3.68 -0.88 18.28
C ALA A 157 5.14 -1.34 18.25
N HIS A 158 5.36 -2.66 18.31
CA HIS A 158 6.69 -3.25 18.23
C HIS A 158 7.36 -3.01 16.88
N SER A 159 6.59 -3.07 15.78
CA SER A 159 7.08 -2.76 14.43
C SER A 159 7.53 -1.30 14.32
N LEU A 160 6.77 -0.35 14.88
CA LEU A 160 7.14 1.05 14.93
C LEU A 160 8.44 1.27 15.73
N ILE A 161 8.55 0.68 16.92
CA ILE A 161 9.77 0.79 17.74
C ILE A 161 10.99 0.29 16.96
N TYR A 162 10.87 -0.89 16.35
CA TYR A 162 11.94 -1.50 15.57
C TYR A 162 12.34 -0.65 14.36
N ILE A 163 11.38 -0.26 13.53
CA ILE A 163 11.62 0.53 12.32
C ILE A 163 12.20 1.90 12.66
N GLY A 164 11.64 2.59 13.66
CA GLY A 164 12.14 3.88 14.11
C GLY A 164 13.58 3.82 14.63
N HIS A 165 13.95 2.74 15.33
CA HIS A 165 15.34 2.49 15.72
C HIS A 165 16.25 2.29 14.49
N GLN A 166 15.86 1.45 13.54
CA GLN A 166 16.65 1.21 12.32
C GLN A 166 16.83 2.49 11.48
N LEU A 167 15.84 3.38 11.50
CA LEU A 167 15.89 4.69 10.85
C LEU A 167 16.67 5.75 11.65
N GLY A 168 17.12 5.45 12.87
CA GLY A 168 17.88 6.36 13.73
C GLY A 168 17.04 7.46 14.38
N LEU A 169 15.73 7.25 14.50
CA LEU A 169 14.78 8.23 15.07
C LEU A 169 14.63 8.11 16.58
N HIS A 170 15.00 6.98 17.15
CA HIS A 170 14.91 6.71 18.59
C HIS A 170 16.29 6.72 19.28
N ASP A 171 17.33 7.23 18.61
CA ASP A 171 18.70 7.25 19.12
C ASP A 171 18.97 8.44 20.08
N ALA A 172 18.00 9.35 20.31
CA ALA A 172 18.17 10.52 21.19
C ALA A 172 16.87 10.91 21.91
N ASP A 173 16.75 10.57 23.19
CA ASP A 173 15.88 11.29 24.13
C ASP A 173 16.67 12.40 24.85
N ASP A 174 15.96 13.49 25.13
CA ASP A 174 16.38 14.84 25.55
C ASP A 174 17.04 14.95 26.94
N ASP A 175 17.38 13.82 27.58
CA ASP A 175 17.85 13.78 28.97
C ASP A 175 19.33 13.43 29.14
N GLY A 176 20.07 13.29 28.02
CA GLY A 176 21.51 13.03 28.04
C GLY A 176 21.89 11.67 28.65
N GLN A 177 20.91 10.77 28.84
CA GLN A 177 21.13 9.40 29.33
C GLN A 177 21.09 8.35 28.21
N GLY A 178 20.67 8.72 27.00
CA GLY A 178 20.94 7.97 25.76
C GLY A 178 20.41 6.54 25.73
N ARG A 179 19.32 6.23 26.43
CA ARG A 179 18.73 4.88 26.47
C ARG A 179 17.40 4.86 25.70
N CYS A 180 17.45 4.38 24.45
CA CYS A 180 16.25 3.95 23.69
C CYS A 180 15.58 2.81 24.48
N ASP A 181 14.35 3.00 24.96
CA ASP A 181 13.53 1.95 25.63
C ASP A 181 13.27 0.71 24.73
N CYS A 182 13.64 0.83 23.46
CA CYS A 182 13.56 -0.16 22.41
C CYS A 182 14.09 -1.54 22.83
N ARG A 183 15.23 -1.57 23.55
CA ARG A 183 15.84 -2.82 24.02
C ARG A 183 15.03 -3.49 25.12
N ASP A 184 14.42 -2.70 25.98
CA ASP A 184 13.60 -3.23 27.09
C ASP A 184 12.28 -3.78 26.55
N VAL A 185 11.75 -3.20 25.46
CA VAL A 185 10.52 -3.65 24.80
C VAL A 185 10.73 -4.87 23.91
N LEU A 186 11.76 -4.84 23.04
CA LEU A 186 11.94 -5.86 21.99
C LEU A 186 12.99 -6.92 22.33
N GLY A 187 13.89 -6.65 23.29
CA GLY A 187 15.03 -7.49 23.59
C GLY A 187 16.13 -7.45 22.52
N THR A 188 17.22 -8.16 22.78
CA THR A 188 18.36 -8.29 21.85
C THR A 188 18.74 -9.75 21.63
N ASP A 189 19.29 -10.05 20.46
CA ASP A 189 19.90 -11.35 20.17
C ASP A 189 21.28 -11.51 20.84
N ALA A 190 21.96 -12.63 20.54
CA ALA A 190 23.26 -12.96 21.13
C ALA A 190 24.37 -11.96 20.72
N GLU A 191 24.21 -11.30 19.59
CA GLU A 191 25.09 -10.28 19.03
C GLU A 191 24.74 -8.87 19.53
N GLY A 192 23.73 -8.75 20.39
CA GLY A 192 23.27 -7.48 20.97
C GLY A 192 22.46 -6.62 19.98
N GLN A 193 22.02 -7.18 18.86
CA GLN A 193 21.14 -6.51 17.92
C GLN A 193 19.69 -6.61 18.38
N LEU A 194 18.90 -5.58 18.09
CA LEU A 194 17.48 -5.53 18.42
C LEU A 194 16.74 -6.67 17.71
N VAL A 195 15.94 -7.45 18.44
CA VAL A 195 15.16 -8.55 17.84
C VAL A 195 13.96 -7.95 17.09
N PRO A 196 13.75 -8.26 15.79
CA PRO A 196 12.58 -7.78 15.08
C PRO A 196 11.32 -8.51 15.57
N PRO A 197 10.14 -7.85 15.54
CA PRO A 197 8.88 -8.46 15.98
C PRO A 197 8.53 -9.73 15.18
N THR A 198 8.85 -9.74 13.89
CA THR A 198 8.77 -10.88 12.98
C THR A 198 9.94 -10.87 12.01
N SER A 199 10.21 -12.00 11.33
CA SER A 199 11.24 -12.04 10.27
C SER A 199 10.95 -11.04 9.14
N VAL A 200 9.67 -10.75 8.87
CA VAL A 200 9.25 -9.73 7.89
C VAL A 200 9.69 -8.34 8.31
N SER A 201 9.48 -7.97 9.57
CA SER A 201 9.97 -6.69 10.11
C SER A 201 11.51 -6.58 10.09
N GLY A 202 12.21 -7.72 10.17
CA GLY A 202 13.68 -7.80 10.16
C GLY A 202 14.36 -7.24 8.92
N VAL A 203 13.65 -7.10 7.79
CA VAL A 203 14.23 -6.50 6.57
C VAL A 203 14.65 -5.04 6.77
N PHE A 204 14.11 -4.35 7.78
CA PHE A 204 14.53 -3.00 8.14
C PHE A 204 15.96 -2.91 8.70
N ALA A 205 16.54 -4.00 9.18
CA ALA A 205 17.97 -4.05 9.51
C ALA A 205 18.86 -3.75 8.29
N PHE A 206 18.37 -4.05 7.08
CA PHE A 206 19.02 -3.65 5.83
C PHE A 206 18.57 -2.25 5.39
N VAL A 207 17.25 -1.98 5.35
CA VAL A 207 16.70 -0.71 4.82
C VAL A 207 17.18 0.51 5.62
N GLY A 208 17.11 0.46 6.95
CA GLY A 208 17.36 1.60 7.83
C GLY A 208 18.74 2.23 7.65
N PRO A 209 19.84 1.46 7.82
CA PRO A 209 21.19 1.96 7.64
C PRO A 209 21.45 2.52 6.23
N GLN A 210 20.85 1.95 5.19
CA GLN A 210 21.03 2.42 3.80
C GLN A 210 20.39 3.79 3.58
N LEU A 211 19.21 4.02 4.16
CA LEU A 211 18.53 5.31 4.11
C LEU A 211 19.26 6.36 4.96
N ARG A 212 19.66 6.03 6.19
CA ARG A 212 20.44 6.92 7.07
C ARG A 212 21.73 7.44 6.43
N ALA A 213 22.39 6.60 5.63
CA ALA A 213 23.63 6.95 4.98
C ALA A 213 23.47 7.93 3.80
N ARG A 214 22.27 8.08 3.23
CA ARG A 214 22.05 8.74 1.93
C ARG A 214 20.94 9.77 1.91
N CYS A 215 20.06 9.78 2.91
CA CYS A 215 18.95 10.70 3.05
C CYS A 215 19.14 11.60 4.26
N ASP A 216 18.55 12.80 4.22
CA ASP A 216 18.54 13.71 5.37
C ASP A 216 17.43 13.37 6.38
N GLY A 217 17.49 13.98 7.57
CA GLY A 217 16.51 13.75 8.62
C GLY A 217 15.08 14.17 8.26
N GLY A 218 14.92 15.16 7.37
CA GLY A 218 13.61 15.59 6.88
C GLY A 218 12.98 14.56 5.94
N GLU A 219 13.78 13.94 5.06
CA GLU A 219 13.36 12.84 4.20
C GLU A 219 12.97 11.60 5.02
N ILE A 220 13.83 11.20 5.96
CA ILE A 220 13.55 10.07 6.87
C ILE A 220 12.29 10.34 7.69
N GLY A 221 12.13 11.55 8.23
CA GLY A 221 10.95 11.95 8.98
C GLY A 221 9.65 11.87 8.18
N ARG A 222 9.66 12.29 6.90
CA ARG A 222 8.48 12.17 6.02
C ARG A 222 8.12 10.72 5.73
N PHE A 223 9.09 9.87 5.44
CA PHE A 223 8.86 8.44 5.22
C PHE A 223 8.35 7.73 6.47
N TRP A 224 8.95 8.03 7.61
CA TRP A 224 8.50 7.54 8.91
C TRP A 224 7.06 7.92 9.22
N GLU A 225 6.68 9.17 8.96
CA GLU A 225 5.30 9.62 9.18
C GLU A 225 4.31 8.86 8.28
N GLN A 226 4.68 8.54 7.04
CA GLN A 226 3.82 7.71 6.18
C GLN A 226 3.70 6.27 6.70
N ILE A 227 4.77 5.69 7.24
CA ILE A 227 4.71 4.36 7.88
C ILE A 227 3.78 4.37 9.09
N ARG A 228 3.86 5.39 9.95
CA ARG A 228 2.97 5.56 11.11
C ARG A 228 1.50 5.64 10.68
N LYS A 229 1.20 6.45 9.66
CA LYS A 229 -0.15 6.59 9.12
C LYS A 229 -0.67 5.30 8.50
N TYR A 230 0.18 4.59 7.74
CA TYR A 230 -0.14 3.28 7.19
C TYR A 230 -0.54 2.29 8.29
N MET A 231 0.31 2.10 9.31
CA MET A 231 0.02 1.17 10.40
C MET A 231 -1.22 1.58 11.23
N ALA A 232 -1.44 2.88 11.43
CA ALA A 232 -2.64 3.36 12.10
C ALA A 232 -3.91 3.04 11.29
N ALA A 233 -3.86 3.16 9.97
CA ALA A 233 -4.98 2.82 9.11
C ALA A 233 -5.22 1.31 9.01
N THR A 234 -4.17 0.48 9.00
CA THR A 234 -4.35 -0.99 9.04
C THR A 234 -4.92 -1.47 10.38
N ALA A 235 -4.71 -0.74 11.48
CA ALA A 235 -5.42 -0.99 12.74
C ALA A 235 -6.94 -0.80 12.59
N VAL A 236 -7.36 0.29 11.95
CA VAL A 236 -8.78 0.57 11.66
C VAL A 236 -9.37 -0.48 10.72
N GLU A 237 -8.63 -0.85 9.67
CA GLU A 237 -9.00 -1.93 8.74
C GLU A 237 -9.22 -3.27 9.46
N GLN A 238 -8.28 -3.66 10.33
CA GLN A 238 -8.41 -4.85 11.15
C GLN A 238 -9.61 -4.77 12.10
N GLU A 239 -9.85 -3.64 12.75
CA GLU A 239 -11.00 -3.44 13.63
C GLU A 239 -12.33 -3.61 12.88
N ILE A 240 -12.48 -3.00 11.71
CA ILE A 240 -13.66 -3.13 10.85
C ILE A 240 -13.88 -4.59 10.47
N ARG A 241 -12.82 -5.26 10.00
CA ARG A 241 -12.86 -6.67 9.58
C ARG A 241 -13.24 -7.60 10.72
N LEU A 242 -12.62 -7.48 11.89
CA LEU A 242 -12.92 -8.31 13.06
C LEU A 242 -14.29 -7.98 13.67
N GLY A 243 -14.76 -6.74 13.52
CA GLY A 243 -16.10 -6.32 13.91
C GLY A 243 -17.20 -6.85 13.00
N GLY A 244 -16.86 -7.43 11.83
CA GLY A 244 -17.81 -7.95 10.85
C GLY A 244 -18.82 -6.90 10.38
N ARG A 245 -18.39 -5.63 10.28
CA ARG A 245 -19.27 -4.52 9.90
C ARG A 245 -18.81 -3.89 8.60
N PHE A 246 -19.77 -3.37 7.86
CA PHE A 246 -19.50 -2.56 6.68
C PHE A 246 -19.20 -1.11 7.11
N PRO A 247 -18.08 -0.48 6.67
CA PRO A 247 -17.81 0.91 7.00
C PRO A 247 -18.71 1.87 6.20
N SER A 248 -18.89 3.09 6.71
CA SER A 248 -19.44 4.17 5.87
C SER A 248 -18.43 4.61 4.80
N PHE A 249 -18.86 5.29 3.74
CA PHE A 249 -17.93 5.86 2.74
C PHE A 249 -16.85 6.75 3.34
N ASP A 250 -17.22 7.64 4.27
CA ASP A 250 -16.27 8.56 4.87
C ASP A 250 -15.23 7.83 5.75
N GLU A 251 -15.67 6.79 6.48
CA GLU A 251 -14.76 5.93 7.23
C GLU A 251 -13.84 5.12 6.30
N PHE A 252 -14.40 4.54 5.24
CA PHE A 252 -13.66 3.77 4.24
C PHE A 252 -12.56 4.63 3.60
N PHE A 253 -12.88 5.82 3.11
CA PHE A 253 -11.88 6.69 2.47
C PHE A 253 -10.84 7.20 3.45
N ARG A 254 -11.20 7.50 4.71
CA ARG A 254 -10.23 7.90 5.73
C ARG A 254 -9.20 6.81 6.03
N MET A 255 -9.66 5.56 6.15
CA MET A 255 -8.80 4.39 6.31
C MET A 255 -7.99 4.12 5.04
N ARG A 256 -8.67 3.97 3.89
CA ARG A 256 -8.07 3.59 2.59
C ARG A 256 -7.05 4.60 2.07
N CYS A 257 -7.14 5.86 2.51
CA CYS A 257 -6.14 6.90 2.23
C CYS A 257 -4.72 6.48 2.66
N HIS A 258 -4.59 5.64 3.68
CA HIS A 258 -3.28 5.22 4.17
C HIS A 258 -3.07 3.71 4.08
N SER A 259 -4.11 2.88 4.18
CA SER A 259 -3.95 1.42 4.31
C SER A 259 -3.43 0.70 3.06
N VAL A 260 -3.41 1.33 1.89
CA VAL A 260 -2.77 0.74 0.69
C VAL A 260 -1.24 0.95 0.70
N GLY A 261 -0.74 1.85 1.57
CA GLY A 261 0.69 2.15 1.71
C GLY A 261 1.35 2.77 0.47
N VAL A 262 0.53 3.32 -0.45
CA VAL A 262 0.99 4.04 -1.64
C VAL A 262 1.82 5.26 -1.27
N LEU A 263 1.38 6.03 -0.27
CA LEU A 263 2.08 7.24 0.17
C LEU A 263 3.47 6.94 0.76
N VAL A 264 3.69 5.72 1.24
CA VAL A 264 5.01 5.27 1.68
C VAL A 264 5.91 5.00 0.47
N HIS A 265 5.41 4.32 -0.58
CA HIS A 265 6.13 4.15 -1.85
C HIS A 265 6.45 5.49 -2.54
N THR A 266 5.49 6.42 -2.59
CA THR A 266 5.74 7.75 -3.17
C THR A 266 6.81 8.49 -2.36
N SER A 267 6.79 8.40 -1.03
CA SER A 267 7.82 9.02 -0.20
C SER A 267 9.21 8.45 -0.46
N LEU A 268 9.36 7.16 -0.73
CA LEU A 268 10.64 6.54 -1.16
C LEU A 268 11.05 6.98 -2.56
N ALA A 269 10.11 6.99 -3.51
CA ALA A 269 10.35 7.34 -4.91
C ALA A 269 11.01 8.72 -5.03
N VAL A 270 10.63 9.63 -4.13
CA VAL A 270 11.00 11.04 -4.19
C VAL A 270 12.12 11.43 -3.23
N MET A 271 12.64 10.49 -2.43
CA MET A 271 13.89 10.72 -1.72
C MET A 271 15.03 10.96 -2.70
N ARG A 272 16.06 11.69 -2.29
CA ARG A 272 17.31 11.88 -3.04
C ARG A 272 17.91 10.54 -3.46
N PHE A 273 17.80 9.53 -2.60
CA PHE A 273 18.24 8.18 -2.87
C PHE A 273 17.49 7.51 -4.05
N GLY A 274 16.20 7.81 -4.26
CA GLY A 274 15.38 7.25 -5.34
C GLY A 274 15.27 8.12 -6.60
N CYS A 275 15.21 9.43 -6.42
CA CYS A 275 14.92 10.42 -7.45
C CYS A 275 16.20 11.04 -8.06
N ALA A 276 17.35 10.87 -7.40
CA ALA A 276 18.62 11.53 -7.75
C ALA A 276 18.51 13.07 -7.86
N ALA A 277 17.47 13.67 -7.28
CA ALA A 277 17.26 15.11 -7.28
C ALA A 277 18.21 15.83 -6.32
N THR A 278 18.73 16.98 -6.74
CA THR A 278 19.73 17.77 -5.99
C THR A 278 19.12 18.79 -5.03
N VAL A 279 17.88 19.23 -5.26
CA VAL A 279 17.21 20.26 -4.43
C VAL A 279 16.02 19.68 -3.66
N SER A 280 15.91 20.07 -2.38
CA SER A 280 14.81 19.74 -1.47
C SER A 280 13.47 20.32 -1.96
N MET A 281 12.42 19.53 -1.79
CA MET A 281 11.04 19.87 -2.16
C MET A 281 10.44 21.02 -1.34
N SER A 282 10.97 21.29 -0.14
CA SER A 282 10.44 22.33 0.75
C SER A 282 10.57 23.76 0.22
N ASN A 283 11.27 23.95 -0.90
CA ASN A 283 11.64 25.27 -1.42
C ASN A 283 11.10 25.55 -2.83
N LEU A 284 10.26 24.68 -3.39
CA LEU A 284 9.66 24.91 -4.71
C LEU A 284 8.64 26.06 -4.69
N ASP A 285 8.37 26.63 -5.88
CA ASP A 285 7.31 27.60 -6.06
C ASP A 285 5.95 27.02 -5.61
N GLU A 286 5.10 27.86 -5.02
CA GLU A 286 3.82 27.44 -4.44
C GLU A 286 2.92 26.76 -5.50
N SER A 287 2.90 27.27 -6.73
CA SER A 287 2.10 26.68 -7.82
C SER A 287 2.60 25.30 -8.24
N ILE A 288 3.92 25.10 -8.29
CA ILE A 288 4.53 23.80 -8.56
C ILE A 288 4.21 22.84 -7.40
N GLN A 289 4.38 23.29 -6.16
CA GLN A 289 4.11 22.48 -4.98
C GLN A 289 2.63 22.04 -4.93
N GLU A 290 1.69 22.91 -5.30
CA GLU A 290 0.27 22.59 -5.38
C GLU A 290 0.02 21.46 -6.40
N GLN A 291 0.58 21.55 -7.61
CA GLN A 291 0.42 20.49 -8.62
C GLN A 291 1.03 19.16 -8.17
N LEU A 292 2.17 19.18 -7.48
CA LEU A 292 2.80 17.98 -6.93
C LEU A 292 1.99 17.33 -5.80
N ASN A 293 1.28 18.14 -5.00
CA ASN A 293 0.35 17.63 -4.01
C ASN A 293 -0.84 16.96 -4.69
N ILE A 294 -1.41 17.57 -5.74
CA ILE A 294 -2.47 16.97 -6.57
C ILE A 294 -2.01 15.63 -7.15
N MET A 295 -0.77 15.54 -7.64
CA MET A 295 -0.22 14.28 -8.14
C MET A 295 -0.13 13.22 -7.04
N GLN A 296 0.37 13.54 -5.85
CA GLN A 296 0.49 12.58 -4.75
C GLN A 296 -0.88 12.07 -4.28
N ASP A 297 -1.83 12.98 -4.06
CA ASP A 297 -3.19 12.64 -3.64
C ASP A 297 -3.90 11.81 -4.73
N GLY A 298 -3.75 12.23 -5.99
CA GLY A 298 -4.30 11.53 -7.14
C GLY A 298 -3.72 10.13 -7.34
N ILE A 299 -2.41 9.95 -7.12
CA ILE A 299 -1.76 8.62 -7.17
C ILE A 299 -2.27 7.73 -6.05
N ASN A 300 -2.37 8.27 -4.83
CA ASN A 300 -2.89 7.53 -3.70
C ASN A 300 -4.31 7.03 -3.97
N GLN A 301 -5.21 7.93 -4.39
CA GLN A 301 -6.57 7.56 -4.76
C GLN A 301 -6.60 6.56 -5.92
N ASN A 302 -5.83 6.81 -6.98
CA ASN A 302 -5.81 5.96 -8.16
C ASN A 302 -5.38 4.54 -7.83
N LEU A 303 -4.26 4.38 -7.11
CA LEU A 303 -3.73 3.06 -6.77
C LEU A 303 -4.61 2.33 -5.75
N SER A 304 -5.31 3.05 -4.86
CA SER A 304 -6.33 2.44 -3.98
C SER A 304 -7.54 1.92 -4.76
N VAL A 305 -8.10 2.73 -5.67
CA VAL A 305 -9.23 2.32 -6.51
C VAL A 305 -8.82 1.21 -7.48
N MET A 306 -7.61 1.30 -8.04
CA MET A 306 -7.04 0.27 -8.89
C MET A 306 -6.91 -1.05 -8.12
N ASN A 307 -6.39 -1.03 -6.89
CA ASN A 307 -6.36 -2.22 -6.04
C ASN A 307 -7.77 -2.80 -5.91
N ASP A 308 -8.75 -2.01 -5.46
CA ASP A 308 -10.15 -2.43 -5.26
C ASP A 308 -10.82 -3.02 -6.51
N ILE A 309 -10.43 -2.60 -7.72
CA ILE A 309 -10.93 -3.14 -8.99
C ILE A 309 -10.28 -4.50 -9.29
N PHE A 310 -8.95 -4.56 -9.28
CA PHE A 310 -8.21 -5.71 -9.80
C PHE A 310 -8.01 -6.82 -8.76
N SER A 311 -8.06 -6.50 -7.47
CA SER A 311 -8.06 -7.48 -6.38
C SER A 311 -9.45 -8.06 -6.09
N LEU A 312 -10.54 -7.43 -6.57
CA LEU A 312 -11.91 -7.77 -6.17
C LEU A 312 -12.20 -9.26 -6.24
N LYS A 313 -11.90 -9.91 -7.37
CA LYS A 313 -12.17 -11.35 -7.54
C LYS A 313 -11.43 -12.20 -6.50
N LYS A 314 -10.15 -11.89 -6.24
CA LYS A 314 -9.35 -12.53 -5.21
C LYS A 314 -9.99 -12.31 -3.84
N GLU A 315 -10.30 -11.07 -3.49
CA GLU A 315 -10.86 -10.69 -2.19
C GLU A 315 -12.22 -11.34 -1.92
N LEU A 316 -13.12 -11.36 -2.92
CA LEU A 316 -14.40 -12.07 -2.83
C LEU A 316 -14.21 -13.57 -2.59
N SER A 317 -13.17 -14.19 -3.19
CA SER A 317 -12.87 -15.61 -2.98
C SER A 317 -12.26 -15.90 -1.60
N GLU A 318 -11.63 -14.90 -0.97
CA GLU A 318 -11.04 -14.98 0.37
C GLU A 318 -12.01 -14.52 1.46
N GLY A 319 -13.21 -14.05 1.10
CA GLY A 319 -14.22 -13.56 2.03
C GLY A 319 -13.97 -12.13 2.53
N THR A 320 -13.09 -11.39 1.88
CA THR A 320 -12.77 -10.01 2.22
C THR A 320 -13.66 -9.07 1.41
N LEU A 321 -14.44 -8.22 2.09
CA LEU A 321 -15.39 -7.30 1.45
C LEU A 321 -15.03 -5.82 1.61
N LEU A 322 -13.88 -5.52 2.21
CA LEU A 322 -13.41 -4.17 2.46
C LEU A 322 -12.81 -3.55 1.19
N SER A 323 -13.66 -3.34 0.20
CA SER A 323 -13.34 -2.79 -1.12
C SER A 323 -14.42 -1.80 -1.55
N LEU A 324 -14.06 -0.80 -2.35
CA LEU A 324 -14.97 0.24 -2.80
C LEU A 324 -16.17 -0.29 -3.61
N ILE A 325 -16.02 -1.40 -4.36
CA ILE A 325 -17.12 -1.98 -5.15
C ILE A 325 -18.18 -2.62 -4.25
N PRO A 326 -17.85 -3.56 -3.33
CA PRO A 326 -18.78 -4.05 -2.32
C PRO A 326 -19.44 -2.91 -1.53
N LEU A 327 -18.69 -1.86 -1.17
CA LEU A 327 -19.21 -0.69 -0.47
C LEU A 327 -20.25 0.08 -1.27
N ALA A 328 -19.95 0.37 -2.53
CA ALA A 328 -20.89 1.04 -3.42
C ALA A 328 -22.18 0.22 -3.60
N VAL A 329 -22.08 -1.11 -3.60
CA VAL A 329 -23.24 -2.01 -3.70
C VAL A 329 -24.02 -2.11 -2.38
N ALA A 330 -23.35 -2.01 -1.23
CA ALA A 330 -23.96 -2.06 0.09
C ALA A 330 -24.77 -0.80 0.42
N GLU A 331 -24.16 0.37 0.17
CA GLU A 331 -24.75 1.69 0.45
C GLU A 331 -25.88 2.03 -0.52
N SER A 332 -25.76 1.57 -1.76
CA SER A 332 -26.81 1.78 -2.73
C SER A 332 -27.92 0.74 -2.50
N ASP A 333 -29.16 1.19 -2.27
CA ASP A 333 -30.35 0.31 -2.25
C ASP A 333 -30.70 -0.18 -3.67
N ILE A 334 -29.77 -0.91 -4.26
CA ILE A 334 -29.82 -1.37 -5.63
C ILE A 334 -30.86 -2.49 -5.71
N SER A 335 -31.98 -2.15 -6.35
CA SER A 335 -33.02 -3.08 -6.78
C SER A 335 -32.64 -3.67 -8.14
N GLY A 336 -31.84 -4.74 -8.13
CA GLY A 336 -31.57 -5.57 -9.32
C GLY A 336 -30.24 -5.32 -10.04
N GLN A 337 -30.00 -6.11 -11.08
CA GLN A 337 -28.69 -6.22 -11.75
C GLN A 337 -28.17 -4.89 -12.32
N GLN A 338 -29.05 -4.04 -12.87
CA GLN A 338 -28.64 -2.78 -13.51
C GLN A 338 -27.94 -1.81 -12.54
N GLY A 339 -28.36 -1.77 -11.27
CA GLY A 339 -27.71 -0.90 -10.30
C GLY A 339 -26.34 -1.41 -9.86
N VAL A 340 -26.14 -2.74 -9.81
CA VAL A 340 -24.82 -3.33 -9.48
C VAL A 340 -23.83 -3.01 -10.58
N VAL A 341 -24.28 -3.13 -11.84
CA VAL A 341 -23.50 -2.72 -13.02
C VAL A 341 -23.14 -1.23 -12.97
N ALA A 342 -24.08 -0.37 -12.58
CA ALA A 342 -23.82 1.07 -12.46
C ALA A 342 -22.81 1.39 -11.34
N ALA A 343 -22.88 0.71 -10.19
CA ALA A 343 -21.92 0.88 -9.09
C ALA A 343 -20.50 0.49 -9.52
N MET A 344 -20.35 -0.69 -10.15
CA MET A 344 -19.08 -1.14 -10.72
C MET A 344 -18.52 -0.14 -11.75
N ALA A 345 -19.37 0.33 -12.67
CA ALA A 345 -18.97 1.30 -13.68
C ALA A 345 -18.55 2.64 -13.06
N GLY A 346 -19.19 3.07 -11.97
CA GLY A 346 -18.81 4.28 -11.22
C GLY A 346 -17.41 4.18 -10.63
N VAL A 347 -17.05 3.03 -10.05
CA VAL A 347 -15.69 2.81 -9.51
C VAL A 347 -14.64 2.79 -10.63
N VAL A 348 -14.94 2.15 -11.76
CA VAL A 348 -14.05 2.19 -12.94
C VAL A 348 -13.88 3.61 -13.47
N ALA A 349 -14.96 4.41 -13.55
CA ALA A 349 -14.88 5.81 -13.95
C ALA A 349 -14.00 6.65 -13.00
N GLN A 350 -14.06 6.38 -11.69
CA GLN A 350 -13.20 7.03 -10.69
C GLN A 350 -11.72 6.68 -10.90
N PHE A 351 -11.40 5.43 -11.24
CA PHE A 351 -10.03 5.04 -11.62
C PHE A 351 -9.54 5.83 -12.84
N GLU A 352 -10.36 5.97 -13.88
CA GLU A 352 -9.94 6.73 -15.06
C GLU A 352 -9.81 8.24 -14.76
N GLU A 353 -10.72 8.82 -13.97
CA GLU A 353 -10.70 10.24 -13.60
C GLU A 353 -9.46 10.58 -12.80
N THR A 354 -9.14 9.78 -11.78
CA THR A 354 -7.92 9.96 -10.97
C THR A 354 -6.66 9.83 -11.82
N THR A 355 -6.63 8.89 -12.78
CA THR A 355 -5.52 8.77 -13.75
C THR A 355 -5.35 10.06 -14.56
N ARG A 356 -6.44 10.56 -15.16
CA ARG A 356 -6.42 11.80 -15.96
C ARG A 356 -5.99 13.01 -15.13
N ALA A 357 -6.42 13.09 -13.87
CA ALA A 357 -6.05 14.18 -12.97
C ALA A 357 -4.53 14.21 -12.69
N VAL A 358 -3.92 13.07 -12.39
CA VAL A 358 -2.47 12.97 -12.17
C VAL A 358 -1.69 13.35 -13.42
N VAL A 359 -2.06 12.80 -14.58
CA VAL A 359 -1.39 13.10 -15.86
C VAL A 359 -1.48 14.59 -16.20
N LYS A 360 -2.66 15.19 -15.99
CA LYS A 360 -2.86 16.63 -16.21
C LYS A 360 -2.02 17.47 -15.26
N ALA A 361 -1.92 17.11 -13.98
CA ALA A 361 -1.09 17.82 -13.00
C ALA A 361 0.40 17.75 -13.34
N GLY A 362 0.89 16.59 -13.81
CA GLY A 362 2.27 16.45 -14.29
C GLY A 362 2.56 17.34 -15.50
N ALA A 363 1.62 17.46 -16.45
CA ALA A 363 1.74 18.40 -17.57
C ALA A 363 1.72 19.87 -17.10
N ALA A 364 0.92 20.20 -16.07
CA ALA A 364 0.88 21.54 -15.50
C ALA A 364 2.21 21.92 -14.83
N VAL A 365 2.85 21.01 -14.07
CA VAL A 365 4.21 21.25 -13.54
C VAL A 365 5.18 21.60 -14.66
N ARG A 366 5.17 20.82 -15.75
CA ARG A 366 6.04 21.05 -16.91
C ARG A 366 5.79 22.38 -17.62
N HIS A 367 4.54 22.83 -17.63
CA HIS A 367 4.20 24.16 -18.15
C HIS A 367 4.74 25.26 -17.24
N GLU A 368 4.58 25.14 -15.91
CA GLU A 368 5.05 26.16 -14.96
C GLU A 368 6.58 26.30 -14.89
N ILE A 369 7.32 25.19 -14.99
CA ILE A 369 8.79 25.26 -15.06
C ILE A 369 9.29 25.96 -16.34
N GLN A 370 8.49 25.94 -17.42
CA GLN A 370 8.83 26.58 -18.70
C GLN A 370 8.38 28.04 -18.77
N SER A 371 7.24 28.37 -18.14
CA SER A 371 6.61 29.69 -18.21
C SER A 371 7.24 30.69 -17.25
N GLN A 372 7.87 30.22 -16.16
CA GLN A 372 8.40 31.05 -15.09
C GLN A 372 9.92 30.90 -14.92
N LYS A 373 10.57 31.98 -14.47
CA LYS A 373 12.00 31.91 -14.11
C LYS A 373 12.15 31.21 -12.76
N GLN A 374 12.54 29.95 -12.79
CA GLN A 374 12.79 29.16 -11.59
C GLN A 374 14.16 29.45 -10.98
N PRO A 375 14.31 29.36 -9.64
CA PRO A 375 15.62 29.33 -9.02
C PRO A 375 16.47 28.16 -9.55
N PRO A 376 17.81 28.27 -9.54
CA PRO A 376 18.69 27.22 -10.04
C PRO A 376 18.41 25.85 -9.37
N GLY A 377 18.23 24.80 -10.17
CA GLY A 377 17.97 23.44 -9.68
C GLY A 377 16.51 23.13 -9.35
N HIS A 378 15.62 24.14 -9.26
CA HIS A 378 14.22 23.92 -8.90
C HIS A 378 13.42 23.29 -10.05
N ALA A 379 13.66 23.73 -11.29
CA ALA A 379 13.02 23.14 -12.47
C ALA A 379 13.43 21.68 -12.64
N GLU A 380 14.71 21.36 -12.44
CA GLU A 380 15.25 20.01 -12.52
C GLU A 380 14.69 19.11 -11.41
N SER A 381 14.61 19.60 -10.17
CA SER A 381 14.00 18.85 -9.06
C SER A 381 12.50 18.63 -9.28
N ALA A 382 11.77 19.64 -9.75
CA ALA A 382 10.34 19.50 -10.05
C ALA A 382 10.10 18.47 -11.15
N GLU A 383 10.86 18.53 -12.25
CA GLU A 383 10.75 17.54 -13.34
C GLU A 383 11.11 16.12 -12.88
N ALA A 384 12.17 15.97 -12.08
CA ALA A 384 12.59 14.68 -11.56
C ALA A 384 11.51 14.07 -10.65
N TYR A 385 10.91 14.88 -9.78
CA TYR A 385 9.84 14.45 -8.88
C TYR A 385 8.58 14.07 -9.65
N THR A 386 8.12 14.94 -10.56
CA THR A 386 6.99 14.65 -11.46
C THR A 386 7.21 13.35 -12.22
N SER A 387 8.41 13.17 -12.78
CA SER A 387 8.77 11.93 -13.48
C SER A 387 8.74 10.70 -12.57
N CYS A 388 9.25 10.79 -11.33
CA CYS A 388 9.21 9.66 -10.40
C CYS A 388 7.78 9.24 -10.06
N LEU A 389 6.88 10.21 -9.83
CA LEU A 389 5.48 9.96 -9.55
C LEU A 389 4.74 9.34 -10.75
N GLU A 390 4.97 9.86 -11.95
CA GLU A 390 4.40 9.32 -13.19
C GLU A 390 4.89 7.90 -13.49
N LEU A 391 6.20 7.64 -13.33
CA LEU A 391 6.79 6.32 -13.52
C LEU A 391 6.28 5.32 -12.47
N LEU A 392 6.12 5.74 -11.22
CA LEU A 392 5.52 4.92 -10.16
C LEU A 392 4.09 4.52 -10.53
N LEU A 393 3.27 5.48 -10.96
CA LEU A 393 1.89 5.22 -11.36
C LEU A 393 1.82 4.26 -12.56
N HIS A 394 2.57 4.54 -13.63
CA HIS A 394 2.56 3.73 -14.85
C HIS A 394 3.18 2.34 -14.63
N GLY A 395 4.21 2.25 -13.79
CA GLY A 395 4.79 0.99 -13.36
C GLY A 395 3.80 0.14 -12.57
N SER A 396 3.00 0.76 -11.71
CA SER A 396 2.00 0.07 -10.90
C SER A 396 0.89 -0.56 -11.75
N VAL A 397 0.31 0.17 -12.71
CA VAL A 397 -0.71 -0.41 -13.61
C VAL A 397 -0.13 -1.54 -14.47
N ASN A 398 1.11 -1.41 -14.95
CA ASN A 398 1.78 -2.46 -15.71
C ASN A 398 2.01 -3.72 -14.90
N TRP A 399 2.35 -3.59 -13.62
CA TRP A 399 2.46 -4.72 -12.70
C TRP A 399 1.09 -5.34 -12.42
N THR A 400 0.07 -4.53 -12.12
CA THR A 400 -1.30 -4.97 -11.83
C THR A 400 -1.87 -5.85 -12.95
N LEU A 401 -1.66 -5.47 -14.21
CA LEU A 401 -2.15 -6.22 -15.37
C LEU A 401 -1.41 -7.54 -15.62
N LYS A 402 -0.22 -7.72 -15.04
CA LYS A 402 0.65 -8.88 -15.28
C LYS A 402 0.79 -9.83 -14.10
N THR A 403 0.64 -9.33 -12.88
CA THR A 403 0.90 -10.10 -11.67
C THR A 403 -0.07 -11.27 -11.54
N GLU A 404 0.48 -12.43 -11.20
CA GLU A 404 -0.33 -13.62 -10.87
C GLU A 404 -1.12 -13.41 -9.57
N ARG A 405 -0.72 -12.47 -8.71
CA ARG A 405 -1.45 -12.11 -7.47
C ARG A 405 -2.92 -11.81 -7.73
N TYR A 406 -3.23 -11.08 -8.80
CA TYR A 406 -4.61 -10.73 -9.17
C TYR A 406 -5.18 -11.68 -10.22
N GLY A 407 -4.32 -12.34 -11.01
CA GLY A 407 -4.74 -13.29 -12.03
C GLY A 407 -5.54 -12.65 -13.18
N VAL A 408 -5.50 -11.33 -13.33
CA VAL A 408 -6.38 -10.60 -14.26
C VAL A 408 -6.00 -10.78 -15.73
N GLY A 409 -4.79 -11.27 -16.01
CA GLY A 409 -4.33 -11.54 -17.36
C GLY A 409 -5.20 -12.53 -18.14
N GLU A 410 -5.90 -13.45 -17.46
CA GLU A 410 -6.84 -14.38 -18.10
C GLU A 410 -8.13 -13.71 -18.60
N PHE A 411 -8.44 -12.50 -18.12
CA PHE A 411 -9.63 -11.72 -18.49
C PHE A 411 -9.37 -10.65 -19.54
N MET A 412 -8.11 -10.48 -19.95
CA MET A 412 -7.72 -9.47 -20.94
C MET A 412 -8.22 -9.86 -22.33
N GLN A 413 -8.86 -8.92 -23.00
CA GLN A 413 -9.41 -9.05 -24.35
C GLN A 413 -8.39 -8.59 -25.40
N ASP A 414 -8.65 -8.89 -26.67
CA ASP A 414 -7.77 -8.51 -27.80
C ASP A 414 -7.56 -6.98 -27.92
N ASP A 415 -8.51 -6.18 -27.43
CA ASP A 415 -8.45 -4.72 -27.45
C ASP A 415 -7.80 -4.11 -26.18
N GLY A 416 -7.27 -4.95 -25.28
CA GLY A 416 -6.65 -4.53 -24.02
C GLY A 416 -7.63 -4.29 -22.88
N SER A 417 -8.94 -4.32 -23.12
CA SER A 417 -9.95 -4.25 -22.06
C SER A 417 -9.99 -5.53 -21.21
N LEU A 418 -10.57 -5.47 -20.02
CA LEU A 418 -10.76 -6.61 -19.13
C LEU A 418 -12.24 -6.90 -18.88
N ALA A 419 -12.59 -8.18 -18.86
CA ALA A 419 -13.90 -8.69 -18.50
C ALA A 419 -13.78 -9.66 -17.30
N ILE A 420 -13.66 -9.12 -16.10
CA ILE A 420 -13.41 -9.89 -14.87
C ILE A 420 -14.73 -10.49 -14.37
N VAL A 421 -14.82 -11.82 -14.35
CA VAL A 421 -16.02 -12.54 -13.87
C VAL A 421 -15.95 -12.71 -12.35
N LEU A 422 -16.98 -12.24 -11.63
CA LEU A 422 -17.08 -12.21 -10.17
C LEU A 422 -17.83 -13.41 -9.56
#